data_AF-A0A2M9MIX4-F1
#
_entry.id   AF-A0A2M9MIX4-F1
#
_cell.length_a   1.000
_cell.length_b   1.000
_cell.length_c   1.000
_cell.angle_alpha   90.00
_cell.angle_beta   90.00
_cell.angle_gamma   90.00
#
_symmetry.space_group_name_H-M   'P 1'
#
loop_
_entity.id
_entity.type
_entity.pdbx_description
1 polymer ?
#
loop_
_entity_poly.entity_id
_entity_poly.type
_entity_poly.pdbx_seq_one_letter_code
_entity_poly.pdbx_strand_id
1 'polypeptide(L)'
;MNAYDNIKQGERGAWISIAAYLVLSSFKIFCGYLFASSALLADGFNNLTDIVASLAVLIGLRISQKPPDSDHAYGHLRAETIAALVASFIMAVVGIQVLVEAVRSFFEGSKEIPNLWSAGVAGICAVAMLGVYRYNRNLARRIDNQALMAAAKDNLSDALVSVGAAVGIIGAQFGLPWLDTVAAVAVGVIICKTAWEIFRDCTYSLTDGFDENRLSDLRSTIARTPGVEGIKDMKARIHGNHVLVDVVIEVDPDISVLEGHQISDRIEEQMEKIHNIMSVHIHVEPKETS
;
A
#
# COMPACT_ATOMS: atom_id res chain seq x y z
N MET A 1 -3.20 14.97 15.44
CA MET A 1 -3.89 13.67 15.59
C MET A 1 -2.80 12.65 15.89
N ASN A 2 -2.89 11.87 16.97
CA ASN A 2 -1.74 11.08 17.42
C ASN A 2 -1.44 9.97 16.41
N ALA A 3 -0.17 9.74 16.10
CA ALA A 3 0.30 8.72 15.14
C ALA A 3 -0.37 7.36 15.36
N TYR A 4 -0.54 6.98 16.62
CA TYR A 4 -1.14 5.72 17.06
C TYR A 4 -2.65 5.61 16.76
N ASP A 5 -3.38 6.73 16.71
CA ASP A 5 -4.82 6.71 16.39
C ASP A 5 -5.06 6.41 14.91
N ASN A 6 -4.17 6.87 14.04
CA ASN A 6 -4.19 6.55 12.61
C ASN A 6 -3.95 5.05 12.36
N ILE A 7 -2.99 4.46 13.08
CA ILE A 7 -2.67 3.04 12.90
C ILE A 7 -3.81 2.14 13.44
N LYS A 8 -4.47 2.53 14.54
CA LYS A 8 -5.69 1.84 15.01
C LYS A 8 -6.83 1.88 14.01
N GLN A 9 -6.99 2.98 13.26
CA GLN A 9 -7.94 3.02 12.14
C GLN A 9 -7.50 2.07 11.02
N GLY A 10 -6.19 2.01 10.74
CA GLY A 10 -5.60 1.07 9.79
C GLY A 10 -5.99 -0.40 10.04
N GLU A 11 -5.95 -0.84 11.31
CA GLU A 11 -6.39 -2.19 11.68
C GLU A 11 -7.84 -2.48 11.30
N ARG A 12 -8.74 -1.50 11.43
CA ARG A 12 -10.14 -1.69 11.04
C ARG A 12 -10.26 -1.99 9.56
N GLY A 13 -9.49 -1.31 8.72
CA GLY A 13 -9.46 -1.57 7.29
C GLY A 13 -8.93 -2.98 6.95
N ALA A 14 -7.86 -3.41 7.63
CA ALA A 14 -7.34 -4.77 7.47
C ALA A 14 -8.34 -5.84 7.92
N TRP A 15 -9.02 -5.63 9.05
CA TRP A 15 -10.10 -6.51 9.52
C TRP A 15 -11.28 -6.59 8.56
N ILE A 16 -11.65 -5.46 7.94
CA ILE A 16 -12.70 -5.41 6.92
C ILE A 16 -12.30 -6.24 5.70
N SER A 17 -11.04 -6.16 5.23
CA SER A 17 -10.51 -7.03 4.18
C SER A 17 -10.60 -8.51 4.57
N ILE A 18 -10.09 -8.89 5.75
CA ILE A 18 -10.10 -10.28 6.22
C ILE A 18 -11.54 -10.82 6.31
N ALA A 19 -12.46 -10.04 6.89
CA ALA A 19 -13.86 -10.43 7.01
C ALA A 19 -14.53 -10.58 5.64
N ALA A 20 -14.26 -9.66 4.71
CA ALA A 20 -14.78 -9.74 3.34
C ALA A 20 -14.25 -10.99 2.62
N TYR A 21 -12.95 -11.26 2.69
CA TYR A 21 -12.35 -12.45 2.09
C TYR A 21 -12.91 -13.75 2.68
N LEU A 22 -13.09 -13.84 4.01
CA LEU A 22 -13.71 -14.99 4.65
C LEU A 22 -15.14 -15.23 4.16
N VAL A 23 -15.96 -14.17 4.11
CA VAL A 23 -17.36 -14.25 3.68
C VAL A 23 -17.44 -14.61 2.19
N LEU A 24 -16.66 -13.95 1.34
CA LEU A 24 -16.69 -14.16 -0.10
C LEU A 24 -16.11 -15.52 -0.48
N SER A 25 -15.00 -15.95 0.13
CA SER A 25 -14.44 -17.29 -0.07
C SER A 25 -15.44 -18.38 0.32
N SER A 26 -16.06 -18.28 1.50
CA SER A 26 -17.07 -19.23 1.95
C SER A 26 -18.27 -19.29 1.00
N PHE A 27 -18.73 -18.12 0.54
CA PHE A 27 -19.83 -18.00 -0.42
C PHE A 27 -19.48 -18.59 -1.80
N LYS A 28 -18.32 -18.26 -2.35
CA LYS A 28 -17.81 -18.80 -3.63
C LYS A 28 -17.64 -20.31 -3.57
N ILE A 29 -17.06 -20.86 -2.50
CA ILE A 29 -16.88 -22.31 -2.31
C ILE A 29 -18.23 -23.01 -2.24
N PHE A 30 -19.17 -22.48 -1.44
CA PHE A 30 -20.51 -23.04 -1.32
C PHE A 30 -21.25 -23.04 -2.67
N CYS A 31 -21.25 -21.92 -3.39
CA CYS A 31 -21.81 -21.83 -4.73
C CYS A 31 -21.08 -22.72 -5.74
N GLY A 32 -19.76 -22.88 -5.61
CA GLY A 32 -18.95 -23.77 -6.43
C GLY A 32 -19.38 -25.23 -6.34
N TYR A 33 -19.68 -25.72 -5.12
CA TYR A 33 -20.26 -27.05 -4.94
C TYR A 33 -21.69 -27.16 -5.47
N LEU A 34 -22.54 -26.16 -5.20
CA LEU A 34 -23.93 -26.17 -5.64
C LEU A 34 -24.08 -26.14 -7.17
N PHE A 35 -23.23 -25.36 -7.85
CA PHE A 35 -23.28 -25.18 -9.29
C PHE A 35 -22.30 -26.07 -10.05
N ALA A 36 -21.62 -27.00 -9.35
CA ALA A 36 -20.55 -27.85 -9.89
C ALA A 36 -19.51 -27.06 -10.69
N SER A 37 -19.13 -25.88 -10.20
CA SER A 37 -18.24 -24.95 -10.90
C SER A 37 -16.83 -25.01 -10.31
N SER A 38 -15.91 -25.65 -11.05
CA SER A 38 -14.49 -25.68 -10.69
C SER A 38 -13.86 -24.29 -10.65
N ALA A 39 -14.33 -23.36 -11.49
CA ALA A 39 -13.87 -21.98 -11.51
C ALA A 39 -14.20 -21.24 -10.21
N LEU A 40 -15.43 -21.35 -9.70
CA LEU A 40 -15.82 -20.73 -8.42
C LEU A 40 -15.08 -21.35 -7.23
N LEU A 41 -14.84 -22.66 -7.26
CA LEU A 41 -14.04 -23.33 -6.23
C LEU A 41 -12.60 -22.80 -6.23
N ALA A 42 -11.95 -22.77 -7.38
CA ALA A 42 -10.58 -22.26 -7.52
C ALA A 42 -10.46 -20.80 -7.07
N ASP A 43 -11.39 -19.94 -7.49
CA ASP A 43 -11.45 -18.53 -7.08
C ASP A 43 -11.67 -18.39 -5.56
N GLY A 44 -12.59 -19.18 -4.98
CA GLY A 44 -12.79 -19.23 -3.53
C GLY A 44 -11.56 -19.68 -2.74
N PHE A 45 -10.77 -20.63 -3.26
CA PHE A 45 -9.49 -21.02 -2.65
C PHE A 45 -8.41 -19.95 -2.81
N ASN A 46 -8.37 -19.24 -3.94
CA ASN A 46 -7.44 -18.12 -4.13
C ASN A 46 -7.70 -17.01 -3.10
N ASN A 47 -8.98 -16.69 -2.83
CA ASN A 47 -9.34 -15.74 -1.76
C ASN A 47 -8.83 -16.15 -0.36
N LEU A 48 -8.50 -17.42 -0.12
CA LEU A 48 -7.86 -17.82 1.15
C LEU A 48 -6.39 -17.37 1.23
N THR A 49 -5.68 -17.36 0.10
CA THR A 49 -4.32 -16.80 0.02
C THR A 49 -4.34 -15.30 0.31
N ASP A 50 -5.37 -14.58 -0.13
CA ASP A 50 -5.52 -13.15 0.13
C ASP A 50 -5.80 -12.84 1.62
N ILE A 51 -6.41 -13.79 2.35
CA ILE A 51 -6.51 -13.71 3.81
C ILE A 51 -5.11 -13.74 4.44
N VAL A 52 -4.19 -14.57 3.93
CA VAL A 52 -2.82 -14.64 4.43
C VAL A 52 -2.09 -13.31 4.18
N ALA A 53 -2.24 -12.72 2.99
CA ALA A 53 -1.70 -11.38 2.70
C ALA A 53 -2.27 -10.31 3.63
N SER A 54 -3.60 -10.32 3.84
CA SER A 54 -4.29 -9.39 4.73
C SER A 54 -3.87 -9.57 6.20
N LEU A 55 -3.59 -10.79 6.63
CA LEU A 55 -3.09 -11.08 7.96
C LEU A 55 -1.65 -10.58 8.14
N ALA A 56 -0.79 -10.73 7.12
CA ALA A 56 0.55 -10.16 7.13
C ALA A 56 0.51 -8.63 7.29
N VAL A 57 -0.40 -7.97 6.57
CA VAL A 57 -0.67 -6.53 6.72
C VAL A 57 -1.14 -6.20 8.15
N LEU A 58 -2.11 -6.94 8.69
CA LEU A 58 -2.62 -6.72 10.05
C LEU A 58 -1.52 -6.88 11.11
N ILE A 59 -0.66 -7.90 10.98
CA ILE A 59 0.48 -8.13 11.87
C ILE A 59 1.46 -6.96 11.80
N GLY A 60 1.80 -6.50 10.58
CA GLY A 60 2.67 -5.33 10.38
C GLY A 60 2.12 -4.08 11.05
N LEU A 61 0.82 -3.81 10.87
CA LEU A 61 0.13 -2.68 11.52
C LEU A 61 0.17 -2.79 13.05
N ARG A 62 -0.01 -4.00 13.61
CA ARG A 62 0.10 -4.22 15.06
C ARG A 62 1.51 -4.03 15.60
N ILE A 63 2.52 -4.52 14.88
CA ILE A 63 3.92 -4.34 15.28
C ILE A 63 4.28 -2.85 15.21
N SER A 64 3.82 -2.13 14.18
CA SER A 64 4.11 -0.69 14.01
C SER A 64 3.55 0.20 15.13
N GLN A 65 2.53 -0.26 15.85
CA GLN A 65 1.97 0.44 17.01
C GLN A 65 2.79 0.29 18.29
N LYS A 66 3.83 -0.54 18.30
CA LYS A 66 4.70 -0.65 19.46
C LYS A 66 5.50 0.65 19.61
N PRO A 67 5.49 1.27 20.81
CA PRO A 67 6.30 2.44 21.06
C PRO A 67 7.80 2.09 20.97
N PRO A 68 8.68 3.11 20.92
CA PRO A 68 10.11 2.91 21.04
C PRO A 68 10.49 2.09 22.28
N ASP A 69 11.45 1.19 22.12
CA ASP A 69 12.04 0.37 23.18
C ASP A 69 13.58 0.41 23.10
N SER A 70 14.25 -0.42 23.90
CA SER A 70 15.70 -0.37 24.07
C SER A 70 16.50 -0.73 22.81
N ASP A 71 15.95 -1.58 21.94
CA ASP A 71 16.60 -2.00 20.69
C ASP A 71 16.01 -1.30 19.45
N HIS A 72 14.86 -0.60 19.59
CA HIS A 72 14.27 0.24 18.55
C HIS A 72 13.94 1.65 19.08
N ALA A 73 14.96 2.48 19.24
CA ALA A 73 14.83 3.85 19.77
C ALA A 73 13.93 4.79 18.95
N TYR A 74 13.73 4.50 17.65
CA TYR A 74 12.80 5.23 16.77
C TYR A 74 11.42 4.57 16.66
N GLY A 75 11.19 3.46 17.37
CA GLY A 75 9.96 2.68 17.32
C GLY A 75 9.92 1.70 16.15
N HIS A 76 8.73 1.15 15.92
CA HIS A 76 8.51 -0.01 15.05
C HIS A 76 7.80 0.33 13.73
N LEU A 77 7.71 1.61 13.36
CA LEU A 77 6.87 2.06 12.25
C LEU A 77 7.26 1.44 10.90
N ARG A 78 8.55 1.09 10.70
CA ARG A 78 9.02 0.36 9.50
C ARG A 78 8.37 -1.01 9.31
N ALA A 79 7.79 -1.62 10.36
CA ALA A 79 7.05 -2.88 10.23
C ALA A 79 5.87 -2.77 9.26
N GLU A 80 5.30 -1.57 9.10
CA GLU A 80 4.28 -1.29 8.11
C GLU A 80 4.82 -1.46 6.68
N THR A 81 5.93 -0.80 6.36
CA THR A 81 6.58 -0.90 5.04
C THR A 81 7.03 -2.32 4.74
N ILE A 82 7.53 -3.04 5.74
CA ILE A 82 7.90 -4.46 5.61
C ILE A 82 6.67 -5.31 5.30
N ALA A 83 5.54 -5.09 5.98
CA ALA A 83 4.31 -5.84 5.70
C ALA A 83 3.73 -5.53 4.32
N ALA A 84 3.79 -4.28 3.86
CA ALA A 84 3.44 -3.90 2.49
C ALA A 84 4.34 -4.62 1.47
N LEU A 85 5.65 -4.72 1.74
CA LEU A 85 6.60 -5.45 0.91
C LEU A 85 6.26 -6.95 0.86
N VAL A 86 5.98 -7.58 2.00
CA VAL A 86 5.55 -8.99 2.05
C VAL A 86 4.25 -9.21 1.27
N ALA A 87 3.25 -8.33 1.43
CA ALA A 87 2.00 -8.38 0.68
C ALA A 87 2.25 -8.28 -0.83
N SER A 88 3.19 -7.42 -1.26
CA SER A 88 3.57 -7.30 -2.68
C SER A 88 4.15 -8.59 -3.26
N PHE A 89 4.92 -9.35 -2.47
CA PHE A 89 5.42 -10.65 -2.90
C PHE A 89 4.30 -11.67 -3.06
N ILE A 90 3.37 -11.74 -2.10
CA ILE A 90 2.21 -12.64 -2.19
C ILE A 90 1.37 -12.29 -3.43
N MET A 91 1.10 -11.00 -3.64
CA MET A 91 0.36 -10.50 -4.81
C MET A 91 1.08 -10.83 -6.13
N ALA A 92 2.42 -10.73 -6.18
CA ALA A 92 3.19 -11.11 -7.36
C ALA A 92 3.06 -12.61 -7.67
N VAL A 93 3.12 -13.47 -6.64
CA VAL A 93 2.93 -14.92 -6.79
C VAL A 93 1.54 -15.23 -7.35
N VAL A 94 0.49 -14.62 -6.79
CA VAL A 94 -0.89 -14.79 -7.27
C VAL A 94 -1.03 -14.30 -8.72
N GLY A 95 -0.49 -13.12 -9.05
CA GLY A 95 -0.51 -12.59 -10.42
C GLY A 95 0.18 -13.52 -11.43
N ILE A 96 1.35 -14.08 -11.06
CA ILE A 96 2.06 -15.05 -11.91
C ILE A 96 1.25 -16.34 -12.06
N GLN A 97 0.62 -16.83 -10.99
CA GLN A 97 -0.22 -18.02 -11.03
C GLN A 97 -1.39 -17.83 -12.00
N VAL A 98 -2.08 -16.68 -11.95
CA VAL A 98 -3.16 -16.32 -12.90
C VAL A 98 -2.66 -16.33 -14.34
N LEU A 99 -1.47 -15.78 -14.60
CA LEU A 99 -0.87 -15.79 -15.95
C LEU A 99 -0.56 -17.22 -16.43
N VAL A 100 0.04 -18.04 -15.57
CA VAL A 100 0.37 -19.42 -15.88
C VAL A 100 -0.89 -20.24 -16.16
N GLU A 101 -1.94 -20.08 -15.35
CA GLU A 101 -3.22 -20.74 -15.53
C GLU A 101 -3.91 -20.30 -16.83
N ALA A 102 -3.89 -19.00 -17.15
CA ALA A 102 -4.43 -18.49 -18.40
C ALA A 102 -3.73 -19.10 -19.62
N VAL A 103 -2.39 -19.16 -19.61
CA VAL A 103 -1.60 -19.76 -20.69
C VAL A 103 -1.86 -21.27 -20.80
N ARG A 104 -1.95 -21.99 -19.67
CA ARG A 104 -2.28 -23.43 -19.67
C ARG A 104 -3.67 -23.68 -20.26
N SER A 105 -4.67 -22.92 -19.82
CA SER A 105 -6.05 -23.01 -20.33
C SER A 105 -6.12 -22.79 -21.84
N PHE A 106 -5.31 -21.86 -22.37
CA PHE A 106 -5.20 -21.62 -23.81
C PHE A 106 -4.70 -22.85 -24.60
N PHE A 107 -3.69 -23.57 -24.08
CA PHE A 107 -3.12 -24.74 -24.75
C PHE A 107 -3.92 -26.03 -24.54
N GLU A 108 -4.60 -26.19 -23.40
CA GLU A 108 -5.36 -27.40 -23.08
C GLU A 108 -6.70 -27.48 -23.83
N GLY A 109 -7.21 -26.37 -24.36
CA GLY A 109 -8.45 -26.32 -25.12
C GLY A 109 -9.68 -26.56 -24.24
N SER A 110 -10.24 -25.46 -23.70
CA SER A 110 -11.49 -25.33 -22.93
C SER A 110 -12.07 -26.61 -22.31
N LYS A 111 -11.86 -26.81 -21.01
CA LYS A 111 -12.74 -27.65 -20.19
C LYS A 111 -13.89 -26.80 -19.64
N GLU A 112 -15.09 -27.22 -20.02
CA GLU A 112 -16.41 -26.84 -19.49
C GLU A 112 -16.78 -25.35 -19.57
N ILE A 113 -17.83 -25.06 -20.35
CA ILE A 113 -18.47 -23.75 -20.36
C ILE A 113 -19.06 -23.53 -18.96
N PRO A 114 -18.56 -22.55 -18.18
CA PRO A 114 -19.06 -22.34 -16.83
C PRO A 114 -20.53 -21.93 -16.88
N ASN A 115 -21.29 -22.41 -15.90
CA ASN A 115 -22.70 -22.12 -15.78
C ASN A 115 -22.93 -20.59 -15.66
N LEU A 116 -23.98 -20.07 -16.30
CA LEU A 116 -24.33 -18.65 -16.27
C LEU A 116 -24.56 -18.13 -14.84
N TRP A 117 -25.03 -19.00 -13.95
CA TRP A 117 -25.16 -18.70 -12.51
C TRP A 117 -23.81 -18.37 -11.85
N SER A 118 -22.71 -18.96 -12.31
CA SER A 118 -21.37 -18.69 -11.79
C SER A 118 -20.89 -17.28 -12.14
N ALA A 119 -21.25 -16.76 -13.33
CA ALA A 119 -20.96 -15.38 -13.71
C ALA A 119 -21.71 -14.37 -12.81
N GLY A 120 -22.95 -14.68 -12.44
CA GLY A 120 -23.73 -13.86 -11.50
C GLY A 120 -23.09 -13.79 -10.11
N VAL A 121 -22.65 -14.93 -9.59
CA VAL A 121 -21.92 -15.00 -8.30
C VAL A 121 -20.61 -14.20 -8.38
N ALA A 122 -19.80 -14.41 -9.42
CA ALA A 122 -18.55 -13.67 -9.62
C ALA A 122 -18.80 -12.15 -9.70
N GLY A 123 -19.86 -11.72 -10.40
CA GLY A 123 -20.25 -10.31 -10.47
C GLY A 123 -20.64 -9.71 -9.12
N ILE A 124 -21.41 -10.43 -8.30
CA ILE A 124 -21.77 -9.98 -6.95
C ILE A 124 -20.52 -9.85 -6.07
N CYS A 125 -19.63 -10.86 -6.10
CA CYS A 125 -18.37 -10.83 -5.37
C CYS A 125 -17.48 -9.66 -5.81
N ALA A 126 -17.38 -9.41 -7.13
CA ALA A 126 -16.63 -8.28 -7.67
C ALA A 126 -17.15 -6.93 -7.14
N VAL A 127 -18.47 -6.73 -7.14
CA VAL A 127 -19.08 -5.50 -6.62
C VAL A 127 -18.82 -5.33 -5.13
N ALA A 128 -18.97 -6.41 -4.35
CA ALA A 128 -18.67 -6.40 -2.92
C ALA A 128 -17.20 -5.99 -2.67
N MET A 129 -16.27 -6.62 -3.39
CA MET A 129 -14.84 -6.35 -3.22
C MET A 129 -14.44 -4.95 -3.70
N LEU A 130 -15.06 -4.41 -4.75
CA LEU A 130 -14.91 -3.01 -5.15
C LEU A 130 -15.36 -2.03 -4.05
N GLY A 131 -16.36 -2.40 -3.25
CA GLY A 131 -16.80 -1.66 -2.07
C GLY A 131 -15.72 -1.63 -0.99
N VAL A 132 -15.16 -2.80 -0.66
CA VAL A 132 -14.06 -2.97 0.31
C VAL A 132 -12.82 -2.20 -0.15
N TYR A 133 -12.44 -2.31 -1.43
CA TYR A 133 -11.36 -1.54 -2.04
C TYR A 133 -11.57 -0.03 -1.86
N ARG A 134 -12.75 0.50 -2.20
CA ARG A 134 -13.03 1.95 -2.07
C ARG A 134 -12.91 2.41 -0.63
N TYR A 135 -13.44 1.64 0.33
CA TYR A 135 -13.32 1.96 1.74
C TYR A 135 -11.85 1.97 2.18
N ASN A 136 -11.10 0.89 1.93
CA ASN A 136 -9.71 0.77 2.36
C ASN A 136 -8.78 1.74 1.65
N ARG A 137 -8.98 2.03 0.36
CA ARG A 137 -8.21 3.04 -0.36
C ARG A 137 -8.41 4.43 0.21
N ASN A 138 -9.65 4.80 0.51
CA ASN A 138 -9.96 6.09 1.10
C ASN A 138 -9.37 6.19 2.51
N LEU A 139 -9.45 5.12 3.29
CA LEU A 139 -8.84 5.07 4.62
C LEU A 139 -7.32 5.17 4.53
N ALA A 140 -6.67 4.33 3.73
CA ALA A 140 -5.22 4.31 3.53
C ALA A 140 -4.67 5.68 3.12
N ARG A 141 -5.36 6.40 2.22
CA ARG A 141 -4.99 7.77 1.83
C ARG A 141 -5.15 8.78 2.95
N ARG A 142 -6.16 8.64 3.81
CA ARG A 142 -6.40 9.54 4.94
C ARG A 142 -5.35 9.38 6.04
N ILE A 143 -4.85 8.16 6.25
CA ILE A 143 -3.86 7.85 7.29
C ILE A 143 -2.42 7.71 6.77
N ASP A 144 -2.22 7.97 5.47
CA ASP A 144 -0.96 7.82 4.72
C ASP A 144 -0.24 6.48 4.95
N ASN A 145 -0.99 5.38 4.92
CA ASN A 145 -0.49 4.06 5.31
C ASN A 145 -0.28 3.14 4.10
N GLN A 146 0.98 2.74 3.88
CA GLN A 146 1.40 1.90 2.76
C GLN A 146 0.89 0.46 2.87
N ALA A 147 0.88 -0.12 4.08
CA ALA A 147 0.42 -1.50 4.28
C ALA A 147 -1.07 -1.64 3.99
N LEU A 148 -1.89 -0.71 4.47
CA LEU A 148 -3.32 -0.68 4.17
C LEU A 148 -3.57 -0.35 2.69
N MET A 149 -2.74 0.49 2.06
CA MET A 149 -2.83 0.73 0.61
C MET A 149 -2.53 -0.54 -0.19
N ALA A 150 -1.54 -1.34 0.24
CA ALA A 150 -1.23 -2.63 -0.37
C ALA A 150 -2.44 -3.58 -0.26
N ALA A 151 -3.04 -3.71 0.93
CA ALA A 151 -4.27 -4.48 1.12
C ALA A 151 -5.44 -3.96 0.26
N ALA A 152 -5.58 -2.64 0.10
CA ALA A 152 -6.59 -2.08 -0.79
C ALA A 152 -6.34 -2.48 -2.26
N LYS A 153 -5.09 -2.38 -2.74
CA LYS A 153 -4.71 -2.79 -4.10
C LYS A 153 -4.90 -4.30 -4.33
N ASP A 154 -4.72 -5.10 -3.29
CA ASP A 154 -5.04 -6.53 -3.29
C ASP A 154 -6.55 -6.77 -3.47
N ASN A 155 -7.39 -6.10 -2.69
CA ASN A 155 -8.85 -6.13 -2.87
C ASN A 155 -9.27 -5.74 -4.31
N LEU A 156 -8.59 -4.74 -4.90
CA LEU A 156 -8.86 -4.35 -6.29
C LEU A 156 -8.48 -5.48 -7.26
N SER A 157 -7.37 -6.17 -7.01
CA SER A 157 -6.90 -7.28 -7.83
C SER A 157 -7.92 -8.43 -7.85
N ASP A 158 -8.45 -8.83 -6.69
CA ASP A 158 -9.52 -9.83 -6.59
C ASP A 158 -10.81 -9.39 -7.32
N ALA A 159 -11.19 -8.12 -7.18
CA ALA A 159 -12.32 -7.57 -7.92
C ALA A 159 -12.11 -7.66 -9.44
N LEU A 160 -10.91 -7.35 -9.93
CA LEU A 160 -10.57 -7.43 -11.34
C LEU A 160 -10.54 -8.88 -11.85
N VAL A 161 -10.07 -9.84 -11.04
CA VAL A 161 -10.13 -11.28 -11.36
C VAL A 161 -11.60 -11.71 -11.50
N SER A 162 -12.44 -11.34 -10.54
CA SER A 162 -13.87 -11.67 -10.56
C SER A 162 -14.60 -11.05 -11.76
N VAL A 163 -14.26 -9.80 -12.14
CA VAL A 163 -14.77 -9.16 -13.37
C VAL A 163 -14.25 -9.86 -14.62
N GLY A 164 -12.96 -10.18 -14.68
CA GLY A 164 -12.34 -10.88 -15.80
C GLY A 164 -13.00 -12.23 -16.06
N ALA A 165 -13.23 -13.01 -14.99
CA ALA A 165 -13.95 -14.28 -15.04
C ALA A 165 -15.41 -14.08 -15.53
N ALA A 166 -16.14 -13.08 -15.02
CA ALA A 166 -17.49 -12.81 -15.49
C ALA A 166 -17.53 -12.45 -16.99
N VAL A 167 -16.60 -11.62 -17.46
CA VAL A 167 -16.47 -11.28 -18.89
C VAL A 167 -16.11 -12.50 -19.72
N GLY A 168 -15.19 -13.33 -19.24
CA GLY A 168 -14.80 -14.59 -19.89
C GLY A 168 -15.96 -15.56 -20.07
N ILE A 169 -16.73 -15.78 -19.00
CA ILE A 169 -17.93 -16.64 -19.02
C ILE A 169 -18.98 -16.11 -19.99
N ILE A 170 -19.29 -14.80 -19.94
CA ILE A 170 -20.25 -14.18 -20.85
C ILE A 170 -19.75 -14.29 -22.31
N GLY A 171 -18.46 -14.02 -22.55
CA GLY A 171 -17.85 -14.14 -23.88
C GLY A 171 -17.94 -15.55 -24.45
N ALA A 172 -17.70 -16.58 -23.63
CA ALA A 172 -17.85 -17.97 -24.03
C ALA A 172 -19.27 -18.31 -24.49
N GLN A 173 -20.31 -17.73 -23.87
CA GLN A 173 -21.71 -17.92 -24.29
C GLN A 173 -22.02 -17.34 -25.68
N PHE A 174 -21.31 -16.28 -26.07
CA PHE A 174 -21.41 -15.69 -27.41
C PHE A 174 -20.49 -16.37 -28.45
N GLY A 175 -19.91 -17.54 -28.12
CA GLY A 175 -19.00 -18.26 -29.01
C GLY A 175 -17.60 -17.67 -29.08
N LEU A 176 -17.21 -16.83 -28.10
CA LEU A 176 -15.89 -16.20 -28.00
C LEU A 176 -15.12 -16.72 -26.76
N PRO A 177 -14.78 -18.03 -26.68
CA PRO A 177 -14.11 -18.61 -25.52
C PRO A 177 -12.70 -18.05 -25.28
N TRP A 178 -12.07 -17.49 -26.32
CA TRP A 178 -10.76 -16.84 -26.23
C TRP A 178 -10.79 -15.55 -25.37
N LEU A 179 -11.97 -14.95 -25.14
CA LEU A 179 -12.10 -13.76 -24.29
C LEU A 179 -11.73 -14.06 -22.83
N ASP A 180 -12.00 -15.26 -22.34
CA ASP A 180 -11.65 -15.66 -20.98
C ASP A 180 -10.13 -15.66 -20.78
N THR A 181 -9.39 -16.29 -21.70
CA THR A 181 -7.93 -16.27 -21.69
C THR A 181 -7.37 -14.84 -21.79
N VAL A 182 -7.89 -14.02 -22.70
CA VAL A 182 -7.40 -12.64 -22.89
C VAL A 182 -7.68 -11.80 -21.64
N ALA A 183 -8.86 -11.94 -21.03
CA ALA A 183 -9.20 -11.25 -19.79
C ALA A 183 -8.29 -11.69 -18.64
N ALA A 184 -8.06 -12.99 -18.47
CA ALA A 184 -7.18 -13.53 -17.43
C ALA A 184 -5.73 -13.06 -17.61
N VAL A 185 -5.20 -13.05 -18.84
CA VAL A 185 -3.87 -12.50 -19.14
C VAL A 185 -3.79 -11.02 -18.81
N ALA A 186 -4.78 -10.22 -19.25
CA ALA A 186 -4.80 -8.78 -18.99
C ALA A 186 -4.84 -8.47 -17.49
N VAL A 187 -5.69 -9.17 -16.74
CA VAL A 187 -5.79 -9.04 -15.28
C VAL A 187 -4.49 -9.46 -14.61
N GLY A 188 -3.92 -10.62 -14.96
CA GLY A 188 -2.64 -11.08 -14.41
C GLY A 188 -1.50 -10.07 -14.61
N VAL A 189 -1.40 -9.44 -15.79
CA VAL A 189 -0.42 -8.38 -16.05
C VAL A 189 -0.66 -7.16 -15.16
N ILE A 190 -1.91 -6.74 -14.97
CA ILE A 190 -2.26 -5.62 -14.08
C ILE A 190 -1.87 -5.92 -12.63
N ILE A 191 -2.10 -7.15 -12.16
CA ILE A 191 -1.74 -7.58 -10.80
C ILE A 191 -0.22 -7.57 -10.63
N CYS A 192 0.53 -8.20 -11.54
CA CYS A 192 1.99 -8.20 -11.50
C CYS A 192 2.58 -6.77 -11.54
N LYS A 193 2.02 -5.89 -12.37
CA LYS A 193 2.42 -4.48 -12.41
C LYS A 193 2.16 -3.79 -11.07
N THR A 194 0.99 -4.02 -10.48
CA THR A 194 0.60 -3.44 -9.18
C THR A 194 1.52 -3.92 -8.05
N ALA A 195 1.81 -5.22 -8.02
CA ALA A 195 2.75 -5.82 -7.09
C ALA A 195 4.16 -5.21 -7.24
N TRP A 196 4.64 -5.05 -8.48
CA TRP A 196 5.94 -4.43 -8.76
C TRP A 196 6.00 -2.96 -8.31
N GLU A 197 4.94 -2.18 -8.53
CA GLU A 197 4.85 -0.80 -8.05
C GLU A 197 4.95 -0.74 -6.52
N ILE A 198 4.20 -1.58 -5.80
CA ILE A 198 4.28 -1.64 -4.32
C ILE A 198 5.69 -2.05 -3.89
N PHE A 199 6.26 -3.10 -4.49
CA PHE A 199 7.60 -3.59 -4.18
C PHE A 199 8.65 -2.48 -4.33
N ARG A 200 8.62 -1.77 -5.47
CA ARG A 200 9.55 -0.67 -5.77
C ARG A 200 9.38 0.45 -4.75
N ASP A 201 8.16 0.88 -4.48
CA ASP A 201 7.88 1.99 -3.57
C ASP A 201 8.31 1.64 -2.12
N CYS A 202 8.06 0.41 -1.67
CA CYS A 202 8.50 -0.08 -0.36
C CYS A 202 10.03 -0.20 -0.28
N THR A 203 10.69 -0.70 -1.33
CA THR A 203 12.15 -0.82 -1.37
C THR A 203 12.79 0.57 -1.37
N TYR A 204 12.26 1.50 -2.18
CA TYR A 204 12.68 2.90 -2.20
C TYR A 204 12.62 3.52 -0.79
N SER A 205 11.50 3.32 -0.09
CA SER A 205 11.33 3.80 1.28
C SER A 205 12.26 3.11 2.29
N LEU A 206 12.50 1.80 2.16
CA LEU A 206 13.36 1.03 3.07
C LEU A 206 14.85 1.39 2.90
N THR A 207 15.26 1.81 1.71
CA THR A 207 16.59 2.32 1.42
C THR A 207 16.74 3.82 1.72
N ASP A 208 15.83 4.40 2.51
CA ASP A 208 15.79 5.82 2.88
C ASP A 208 15.67 6.78 1.68
N GLY A 209 15.05 6.31 0.59
CA GLY A 209 14.69 7.15 -0.55
C GLY A 209 13.56 8.12 -0.21
N PHE A 210 13.66 9.33 -0.75
CA PHE A 210 12.68 10.40 -0.54
C PHE A 210 12.43 11.18 -1.84
N ASP A 211 11.20 11.65 -2.07
CA ASP A 211 10.86 12.35 -3.32
C ASP A 211 11.55 13.71 -3.40
N GLU A 212 12.26 13.96 -4.51
CA GLU A 212 13.06 15.18 -4.70
C GLU A 212 12.20 16.46 -4.76
N ASN A 213 10.99 16.38 -5.34
CA ASN A 213 10.10 17.55 -5.37
C ASN A 213 9.62 17.88 -3.96
N ARG A 214 9.23 16.86 -3.19
CA ARG A 214 8.90 17.04 -1.76
C ARG A 214 10.09 17.59 -0.99
N LEU A 215 11.31 17.09 -1.22
CA LEU A 215 12.51 17.58 -0.53
C LEU A 215 12.76 19.07 -0.85
N SER A 216 12.61 19.45 -2.12
CA SER A 216 12.70 20.85 -2.57
C SER A 216 11.65 21.74 -1.90
N ASP A 217 10.41 21.26 -1.76
CA ASP A 217 9.34 22.00 -1.07
C ASP A 217 9.69 22.24 0.42
N LEU A 218 10.20 21.21 1.10
CA LEU A 218 10.69 21.34 2.48
C LEU A 218 11.85 22.33 2.56
N ARG A 219 12.85 22.20 1.69
CA ARG A 219 14.00 23.11 1.60
C ARG A 219 13.56 24.56 1.40
N SER A 220 12.57 24.80 0.54
CA SER A 220 12.02 26.13 0.28
C SER A 220 11.33 26.74 1.50
N THR A 221 10.75 25.89 2.37
CA THR A 221 10.10 26.33 3.59
C THR A 221 11.15 26.79 4.61
N ILE A 222 12.20 25.97 4.82
CA ILE A 222 13.31 26.31 5.73
C ILE A 222 14.05 27.57 5.27
N ALA A 223 14.32 27.68 3.97
CA ALA A 223 15.04 28.82 3.42
C ALA A 223 14.29 30.16 3.57
N ARG A 224 12.97 30.12 3.81
CA ARG A 224 12.14 31.30 4.04
C ARG A 224 12.02 31.67 5.52
N THR A 225 12.56 30.86 6.43
CA THR A 225 12.50 31.11 7.86
C THR A 225 13.47 32.24 8.23
N PRO A 226 13.03 33.32 8.91
CA PRO A 226 13.91 34.42 9.30
C PRO A 226 15.05 33.95 10.20
N GLY A 227 16.28 34.34 9.85
CA GLY A 227 17.51 33.94 10.54
C GLY A 227 18.26 32.78 9.87
N VAL A 228 17.63 32.08 8.93
CA VAL A 228 18.33 31.10 8.07
C VAL A 228 19.02 31.84 6.94
N GLU A 229 20.35 31.76 6.90
CA GLU A 229 21.16 32.37 5.85
C GLU A 229 21.54 31.40 4.72
N GLY A 230 21.49 30.09 5.00
CA GLY A 230 21.87 29.04 4.08
C GLY A 230 21.39 27.66 4.55
N ILE A 231 21.40 26.69 3.63
CA ILE A 231 21.13 25.28 3.92
C ILE A 231 22.27 24.48 3.31
N LYS A 232 23.14 23.97 4.15
CA LYS A 232 24.35 23.25 3.74
C LYS A 232 24.06 21.82 3.32
N ASP A 233 23.23 21.13 4.10
CA ASP A 233 22.79 19.76 3.84
C ASP A 233 21.33 19.58 4.28
N MET A 234 20.59 18.76 3.55
CA MET A 234 19.22 18.41 3.91
C MET A 234 18.89 17.02 3.38
N LYS A 235 18.48 16.15 4.30
CA LYS A 235 18.09 14.77 4.02
C LYS A 235 16.73 14.52 4.63
N ALA A 236 15.94 13.70 3.96
CA ALA A 236 14.68 13.23 4.50
C ALA A 236 14.54 11.74 4.23
N ARG A 237 13.81 11.04 5.11
CA ARG A 237 13.51 9.62 4.98
C ARG A 237 12.12 9.32 5.49
N ILE A 238 11.53 8.23 4.98
CA ILE A 238 10.22 7.74 5.42
C ILE A 238 10.41 6.64 6.47
N HIS A 239 9.67 6.74 7.56
CA HIS A 239 9.66 5.76 8.64
C HIS A 239 8.20 5.35 8.92
N GLY A 240 7.73 4.30 8.23
CA GLY A 240 6.31 3.94 8.18
C GLY A 240 5.50 5.01 7.44
N ASN A 241 4.57 5.67 8.14
CA ASN A 241 3.79 6.81 7.63
C ASN A 241 4.30 8.18 8.11
N HIS A 242 5.51 8.25 8.69
CA HIS A 242 6.12 9.50 9.13
C HIS A 242 7.32 9.87 8.27
N VAL A 243 7.56 11.17 8.12
CA VAL A 243 8.79 11.70 7.53
C VAL A 243 9.72 12.16 8.63
N LEU A 244 10.99 11.77 8.53
CA LEU A 244 12.09 12.25 9.36
C LEU A 244 12.95 13.17 8.49
N VAL A 245 13.31 14.35 9.01
CA VAL A 245 14.13 15.32 8.28
C VAL A 245 15.39 15.62 9.10
N ASP A 246 16.55 15.51 8.47
CA ASP A 246 17.84 15.93 9.04
C ASP A 246 18.33 17.12 8.20
N VAL A 247 18.57 18.27 8.83
CA VAL A 247 18.98 19.50 8.12
C VAL A 247 20.13 20.20 8.83
N VAL A 248 21.06 20.73 8.04
CA VAL A 248 22.12 21.62 8.49
C VAL A 248 21.84 23.01 7.94
N ILE A 249 21.49 23.93 8.83
CA ILE A 249 21.23 25.34 8.50
C ILE A 249 22.45 26.19 8.83
N GLU A 250 22.66 27.22 8.02
CA GLU A 250 23.67 28.24 8.26
C GLU A 250 22.98 29.50 8.81
N VAL A 251 23.56 30.08 9.85
CA VAL A 251 23.07 31.29 10.53
C VAL A 251 24.21 32.29 10.73
N ASP A 252 23.88 33.52 11.07
CA ASP A 252 24.86 34.56 11.42
C ASP A 252 25.76 34.08 12.59
N PRO A 253 27.11 34.11 12.46
CA PRO A 253 28.04 33.67 13.51
C PRO A 253 27.94 34.42 14.85
N ASP A 254 27.40 35.65 14.84
CA ASP A 254 27.34 36.51 16.02
C ASP A 254 26.11 36.23 16.90
N ILE A 255 25.18 35.37 16.46
CA ILE A 255 23.99 35.05 17.25
C ILE A 255 24.32 34.17 18.45
N SER A 256 23.56 34.34 19.51
CA SER A 256 23.62 33.48 20.68
C SER A 256 23.06 32.08 20.39
N VAL A 257 23.50 31.09 21.17
CA VAL A 257 22.93 29.72 21.14
C VAL A 257 21.41 29.73 21.36
N LEU A 258 20.91 30.67 22.17
CA LEU A 258 19.48 30.85 22.41
C LEU A 258 18.74 31.31 21.15
N GLU A 259 19.30 32.26 20.40
CA GLU A 259 18.72 32.73 19.14
C GLU A 259 18.75 31.64 18.08
N GLY A 260 19.85 30.88 17.99
CA GLY A 260 19.94 29.69 17.13
C GLY A 260 18.87 28.66 17.46
N HIS A 261 18.67 28.35 18.75
CA HIS A 261 17.60 27.45 19.20
C HIS A 261 16.21 27.95 18.82
N GLN A 262 15.95 29.26 18.96
CA GLN A 262 14.67 29.85 18.56
C GLN A 262 14.42 29.78 17.04
N ILE A 263 15.46 29.85 16.21
CA ILE A 263 15.34 29.63 14.76
C ILE A 263 14.95 28.16 14.51
N SER A 264 15.62 27.21 15.17
CA SER A 264 15.27 25.79 15.08
C SER A 264 13.81 25.52 15.49
N ASP A 265 13.35 26.06 16.61
CA ASP A 265 11.95 25.88 17.08
C ASP A 265 10.94 26.39 16.04
N ARG A 266 11.22 27.52 15.37
CA ARG A 266 10.35 28.05 14.31
C ARG A 266 10.32 27.12 13.09
N ILE A 267 11.46 26.54 12.71
CA ILE A 267 11.52 25.59 11.61
C ILE A 267 10.71 24.33 11.97
N GLU A 268 10.88 23.79 13.18
CA GLU A 268 10.11 22.64 13.67
C GLU A 268 8.60 22.93 13.62
N GLU A 269 8.17 24.08 14.13
CA GLU A 269 6.76 24.50 14.13
C GLU A 269 6.20 24.67 12.70
N GLN A 270 6.99 25.22 11.78
CA GLN A 270 6.60 25.37 10.37
C GLN A 270 6.49 24.00 9.67
N MET A 271 7.40 23.08 9.96
CA MET A 271 7.38 21.71 9.43
C MET A 271 6.18 20.93 9.92
N GLU A 272 5.82 21.08 11.20
CA GLU A 272 4.61 20.47 11.75
C GLU A 272 3.35 21.05 11.10
N LYS A 273 3.23 22.38 11.04
CA LYS A 273 1.99 23.05 10.58
C LYS A 273 1.74 22.95 9.08
N ILE A 274 2.79 23.09 8.26
CA ILE A 274 2.67 23.16 6.79
C ILE A 274 2.75 21.75 6.19
N HIS A 275 3.67 20.93 6.69
CA HIS A 275 4.03 19.65 6.07
C HIS A 275 3.59 18.43 6.90
N ASN A 276 3.03 18.62 8.09
CA ASN A 276 2.66 17.55 9.02
C ASN A 276 3.85 16.63 9.36
N ILE A 277 5.04 17.22 9.50
CA ILE A 277 6.29 16.54 9.86
C ILE A 277 6.60 16.84 11.33
N MET A 278 6.52 15.83 12.19
CA MET A 278 6.70 16.01 13.64
C MET A 278 8.14 15.81 14.13
N SER A 279 9.06 15.39 13.26
CA SER A 279 10.44 15.07 13.67
C SER A 279 11.42 15.62 12.65
N VAL A 280 12.08 16.70 13.07
CA VAL A 280 13.12 17.40 12.33
C VAL A 280 14.31 17.53 13.26
N HIS A 281 15.48 17.11 12.81
CA HIS A 281 16.74 17.32 13.53
C HIS A 281 17.51 18.43 12.82
N ILE A 282 17.75 19.52 13.54
CA ILE A 282 18.34 20.74 12.99
C ILE A 282 19.73 20.92 13.62
N HIS A 283 20.76 20.84 12.78
CA HIS A 283 22.11 21.24 13.15
C HIS A 283 22.33 22.68 12.69
N VAL A 284 22.78 23.53 13.62
CA VAL A 284 23.03 24.96 13.37
C VAL A 284 24.53 25.17 13.22
N GLU A 285 24.94 25.66 12.06
CA GLU A 285 26.33 26.03 11.77
C GLU A 285 26.44 27.55 11.53
N PRO A 286 27.55 28.19 11.95
CA PRO A 286 27.82 29.56 11.54
C PRO A 286 28.13 29.61 10.05
N LYS A 287 27.61 30.60 9.35
CA LYS A 287 27.94 30.80 7.93
C LYS A 287 29.41 31.18 7.79
N GLU A 288 30.15 30.41 7.01
CA GLU A 288 31.53 30.76 6.68
C GLU A 288 31.55 32.05 5.86
N THR A 289 32.24 33.07 6.36
CA THR A 289 32.46 34.31 5.61
C THR A 289 33.39 33.97 4.43
N SER A 290 32.84 33.95 3.22
CA SER A 290 33.63 33.86 1.98
C SER A 290 34.44 35.14 1.75
#